data_AF-A0A0H5D764-F1
#
_entry.id   AF-A0A0H5D764-F1
#
_cell.length_a   1.000
_cell.length_b   1.000
_cell.length_c   1.000
_cell.angle_alpha   90.00
_cell.angle_beta   90.00
_cell.angle_gamma   90.00
#
_symmetry.space_group_name_H-M   'P 1'
#
loop_
_entity.id
_entity.type
_entity.pdbx_description
1 polymer ?
#
loop_
_entity_poly.entity_id
_entity_poly.type
_entity_poly.pdbx_seq_one_letter_code
_entity_poly.pdbx_strand_id
1 'polypeptide(L)'
;MKHLPPTGIARGRGKGTGAASALALSLVLALAAGAGSADQAGPPRILSPQDGDILSSPATLTLQIPQAGAYFLTLNHMPLDRTPLPAGHTSRTLDLPTGLHQLGLQAAGHVTPVAEITILVEPAQAGADSCLTCGGSIAADPAAPRSQDGW
;
A
#
# COMPACT_ATOMS: atom_id res chain seq x y z
N MET A 1 52.86 -26.27 65.19
CA MET A 1 53.04 -25.30 64.08
C MET A 1 51.87 -24.33 64.18
N LYS A 2 52.08 -23.15 64.76
CA LYS A 2 52.39 -21.86 64.11
C LYS A 2 51.14 -21.09 63.60
N HIS A 3 50.94 -19.91 64.20
CA HIS A 3 50.26 -18.68 63.70
C HIS A 3 48.72 -18.67 63.62
N LEU A 4 47.99 -17.96 64.49
CA LEU A 4 47.74 -16.51 64.67
C LEU A 4 46.45 -16.01 63.93
N PRO A 5 45.64 -15.12 64.56
CA PRO A 5 44.32 -14.66 64.10
C PRO A 5 44.40 -13.44 63.15
N PRO A 6 43.25 -12.92 62.66
CA PRO A 6 42.87 -11.62 63.22
C PRO A 6 41.37 -11.40 63.45
N THR A 7 41.17 -10.73 64.58
CA THR A 7 40.13 -9.81 65.03
C THR A 7 39.66 -8.81 63.98
N GLY A 8 38.38 -8.42 64.00
CA GLY A 8 37.93 -7.23 63.27
C GLY A 8 36.43 -7.00 63.17
N ILE A 9 35.73 -6.86 64.31
CA ILE A 9 34.38 -6.29 64.38
C ILE A 9 34.45 -4.77 64.14
N ALA A 10 33.68 -4.26 63.17
CA ALA A 10 33.37 -2.84 63.06
C ALA A 10 31.86 -2.61 62.95
N ARG A 11 31.35 -1.89 63.96
CA ARG A 11 29.99 -1.36 64.12
C ARG A 11 29.56 -0.48 62.94
N GLY A 12 28.27 -0.54 62.64
CA GLY A 12 27.64 0.17 61.53
C GLY A 12 27.41 1.67 61.73
N ARG A 13 26.80 2.26 60.70
CA ARG A 13 25.99 3.48 60.78
C ARG A 13 25.17 3.61 59.51
N GLY A 14 23.86 3.76 59.66
CA GLY A 14 22.93 3.93 58.55
C GLY A 14 23.15 5.24 57.80
N LYS A 15 22.84 5.22 56.50
CA LYS A 15 22.39 6.39 55.76
C LYS A 15 21.49 5.89 54.64
N GLY A 16 20.23 6.29 54.72
CA GLY A 16 19.20 5.87 53.79
C GLY A 16 19.51 6.26 52.35
N THR A 17 19.02 5.45 51.44
CA THR A 17 18.47 5.93 50.18
C THR A 17 17.28 5.05 49.89
N GLY A 18 16.10 5.65 49.89
CA GLY A 18 14.94 5.04 49.28
C GLY A 18 15.23 4.90 47.80
N ALA A 19 15.12 3.68 47.29
CA ALA A 19 14.91 3.44 45.88
C ALA A 19 13.87 2.34 45.81
N ALA A 20 12.62 2.77 45.67
CA ALA A 20 11.49 1.93 45.35
C ALA A 20 11.88 1.06 44.15
N SER A 21 11.98 -0.25 44.35
CA SER A 21 12.04 -1.21 43.25
C SER A 21 10.65 -1.30 42.61
N ALA A 22 10.30 -0.27 41.84
CA ALA A 22 9.26 -0.36 40.84
C ALA A 22 9.83 -1.17 39.67
N LEU A 23 9.91 -2.49 39.84
CA LEU A 23 10.03 -3.42 38.71
C LEU A 23 8.67 -3.44 38.01
N ALA A 24 8.41 -2.35 37.27
CA ALA A 24 7.28 -2.23 36.39
C ALA A 24 7.38 -3.34 35.34
N LEU A 25 6.43 -4.27 35.41
CA LEU A 25 6.05 -5.14 34.32
C LEU A 25 5.75 -4.26 33.09
N SER A 26 6.72 -4.14 32.18
CA SER A 26 6.45 -3.70 30.82
C SER A 26 7.05 -4.74 29.87
N LEU A 27 6.41 -5.91 29.87
CA LEU A 27 6.51 -6.87 28.79
C LEU A 27 5.92 -6.21 27.54
N VAL A 28 6.74 -5.45 26.80
CA VAL A 28 6.40 -5.03 25.43
C VAL A 28 6.54 -6.26 24.56
N LEU A 29 5.48 -7.08 24.59
CA LEU A 29 5.26 -8.12 23.61
C LEU A 29 4.94 -7.39 22.30
N ALA A 30 5.98 -7.15 21.49
CA ALA A 30 5.85 -6.64 20.14
C ALA A 30 5.15 -7.71 19.28
N LEU A 31 3.82 -7.79 19.42
CA LEU A 31 2.95 -8.44 18.46
C LEU A 31 2.94 -7.56 17.20
N ALA A 32 3.98 -7.71 16.38
CA ALA A 32 3.89 -7.41 14.96
C ALA A 32 2.94 -8.45 14.35
N ALA A 33 1.65 -8.18 14.50
CA ALA A 33 0.61 -8.90 13.81
C ALA A 33 0.79 -8.69 12.30
N GLY A 34 0.92 -9.78 11.56
CA GLY A 34 0.48 -9.81 10.16
C GLY A 34 1.53 -9.73 9.08
N ALA A 35 2.74 -10.25 9.25
CA ALA A 35 3.40 -10.89 8.12
C ALA A 35 3.02 -12.36 8.17
N GLY A 36 1.81 -12.67 7.70
CA GLY A 36 1.43 -14.03 7.43
C GLY A 36 2.39 -14.58 6.39
N SER A 37 3.41 -15.32 6.83
CA SER A 37 3.97 -16.43 6.06
C SER A 37 2.88 -17.48 5.93
N ALA A 38 1.80 -17.13 5.22
CA ALA A 38 0.97 -18.10 4.59
C ALA A 38 1.88 -18.75 3.56
N ASP A 39 2.31 -19.95 3.90
CA ASP A 39 2.88 -20.95 3.01
C ASP A 39 2.49 -20.61 1.58
N GLN A 40 3.46 -20.13 0.80
CA GLN A 40 3.27 -19.77 -0.60
C GLN A 40 3.15 -21.08 -1.41
N ALA A 41 2.15 -21.88 -1.11
CA ALA A 41 1.77 -23.07 -1.84
C ALA A 41 0.57 -22.70 -2.72
N GLY A 42 0.77 -22.64 -4.02
CA GLY A 42 -0.30 -22.36 -4.97
C GLY A 42 0.22 -21.81 -6.30
N PRO A 43 -0.65 -21.64 -7.29
CA PRO A 43 -0.30 -20.96 -8.53
C PRO A 43 -0.10 -19.44 -8.30
N PRO A 44 0.66 -18.77 -9.17
CA PRO A 44 0.71 -17.31 -9.23
C PRO A 44 -0.68 -16.72 -9.43
N ARG A 45 -0.98 -15.59 -8.79
CA ARG A 45 -2.31 -14.97 -8.81
C ARG A 45 -2.26 -13.45 -8.74
N ILE A 46 -3.26 -12.82 -9.34
CA ILE A 46 -3.56 -11.40 -9.17
C ILE A 46 -4.49 -11.28 -7.96
N LEU A 47 -4.08 -10.54 -6.94
CA LEU A 47 -4.85 -10.35 -5.70
C LEU A 47 -5.77 -9.15 -5.77
N SER A 48 -5.28 -8.09 -6.41
CA SER A 48 -6.01 -6.86 -6.68
C SER A 48 -5.42 -6.25 -7.93
N PRO A 49 -6.23 -5.72 -8.84
CA PRO A 49 -7.69 -5.65 -8.84
C PRO A 49 -8.34 -7.03 -9.05
N GLN A 50 -9.66 -7.11 -8.89
CA GLN A 50 -10.47 -8.29 -9.17
C GLN A 50 -11.13 -8.21 -10.55
N ASP A 51 -11.68 -9.32 -11.00
CA ASP A 51 -12.43 -9.38 -12.26
C ASP A 51 -13.67 -8.49 -12.20
N GLY A 52 -13.81 -7.61 -13.20
CA GLY A 52 -14.88 -6.62 -13.30
C GLY A 52 -14.57 -5.27 -12.61
N ASP A 53 -13.43 -5.11 -11.96
CA ASP A 53 -13.08 -3.85 -11.30
C ASP A 53 -12.88 -2.70 -12.31
N ILE A 54 -13.28 -1.50 -11.86
CA ILE A 54 -13.06 -0.24 -12.57
C ILE A 54 -11.88 0.48 -11.93
N LEU A 55 -10.88 0.84 -12.74
CA LEU A 55 -9.63 1.46 -12.29
C LEU A 55 -9.44 2.81 -12.96
N SER A 56 -8.71 3.69 -12.29
CA SER A 56 -8.15 4.89 -12.92
C SER A 56 -6.66 4.67 -13.21
N SER A 57 -6.18 5.23 -14.31
CA SER A 57 -4.76 5.22 -14.65
C SER A 57 -4.01 6.37 -13.95
N PRO A 58 -2.84 6.16 -13.31
CA PRO A 58 -2.14 4.89 -13.14
C PRO A 58 -2.80 3.95 -12.12
N ALA A 59 -2.84 2.65 -12.44
CA ALA A 59 -3.45 1.62 -11.60
C ALA A 59 -2.38 0.85 -10.82
N THR A 60 -2.67 0.53 -9.55
CA THR A 60 -1.79 -0.30 -8.71
C THR A 60 -2.31 -1.73 -8.63
N LEU A 61 -1.47 -2.67 -9.04
CA LEU A 61 -1.75 -4.10 -9.01
C LEU A 61 -1.01 -4.75 -7.83
N THR A 62 -1.70 -5.63 -7.10
CA THR A 62 -1.10 -6.49 -6.08
C THR A 62 -1.11 -7.92 -6.59
N LEU A 63 0.06 -8.56 -6.57
CA LEU A 63 0.30 -9.89 -7.10
C LEU A 63 0.88 -10.79 -6.03
N GLN A 64 0.65 -12.08 -6.18
CA GLN A 64 1.31 -13.11 -5.40
C GLN A 64 1.96 -14.13 -6.32
N ILE A 65 3.29 -14.22 -6.25
CA ILE A 65 4.11 -15.15 -7.03
C ILE A 65 4.82 -16.10 -6.07
N PRO A 66 4.33 -17.34 -5.92
CA PRO A 66 4.82 -18.26 -4.90
C PRO A 66 6.27 -18.73 -5.06
N GLN A 67 6.76 -18.84 -6.28
CA GLN A 67 8.10 -19.35 -6.60
C GLN A 67 8.83 -18.45 -7.58
N ALA A 68 10.16 -18.37 -7.45
CA ALA A 68 11.00 -17.67 -8.41
C ALA A 68 10.84 -18.29 -9.81
N GLY A 69 10.63 -17.43 -10.80
CA GLY A 69 10.41 -17.81 -12.18
C GLY A 69 10.26 -16.59 -13.07
N ALA A 70 10.24 -16.81 -14.38
CA ALA A 70 10.02 -15.75 -15.34
C ALA A 70 8.51 -15.57 -15.57
N TYR A 71 7.90 -14.66 -14.80
CA TYR A 71 6.51 -14.26 -14.94
C TYR A 71 6.40 -12.82 -15.42
N PHE A 72 5.46 -12.53 -16.31
CA PHE A 72 5.25 -11.22 -16.90
C PHE A 72 3.78 -10.84 -16.83
N LEU A 73 3.51 -9.54 -16.77
CA LEU A 73 2.15 -9.02 -16.93
C LEU A 73 1.85 -8.82 -18.41
N THR A 74 0.64 -9.18 -18.79
CA THR A 74 0.10 -8.96 -20.12
C THR A 74 -1.17 -8.14 -20.06
N LEU A 75 -1.36 -7.25 -21.03
CA LEU A 75 -2.62 -6.56 -21.28
C LEU A 75 -3.14 -6.98 -22.65
N ASN A 76 -4.35 -7.54 -22.71
CA ASN A 76 -4.93 -8.12 -23.93
C ASN A 76 -3.96 -9.13 -24.60
N HIS A 77 -3.37 -10.01 -23.78
CA HIS A 77 -2.34 -10.99 -24.16
C HIS A 77 -1.04 -10.42 -24.76
N MET A 78 -0.82 -9.10 -24.68
CA MET A 78 0.45 -8.47 -25.04
C MET A 78 1.26 -8.18 -23.79
N PRO A 79 2.56 -8.54 -23.73
CA PRO A 79 3.39 -8.26 -22.58
C PRO A 79 3.55 -6.74 -22.37
N LEU A 80 3.25 -6.27 -21.16
CA LEU A 80 3.41 -4.87 -20.78
C LEU A 80 4.87 -4.48 -20.64
N ASP A 81 5.69 -5.40 -20.12
CA ASP A 81 7.13 -5.25 -20.00
C ASP A 81 7.81 -6.62 -20.14
N ARG A 82 9.10 -6.61 -20.47
CA ARG A 82 9.97 -7.78 -20.57
C ARG A 82 10.75 -8.06 -19.28
N THR A 83 10.54 -7.29 -18.22
CA THR A 83 11.16 -7.53 -16.93
C THR A 83 10.38 -8.60 -16.15
N PRO A 84 11.02 -9.71 -15.75
CA PRO A 84 10.37 -10.71 -14.93
C PRO A 84 9.94 -10.13 -13.57
N LEU A 85 8.78 -10.56 -13.10
CA LEU A 85 8.29 -10.19 -11.78
C LEU A 85 9.03 -10.98 -10.68
N PRO A 86 9.34 -10.33 -9.54
CA PRO A 86 9.96 -11.01 -8.41
C PRO A 86 8.98 -12.01 -7.76
N ALA A 87 9.51 -13.07 -7.17
CA ALA A 87 8.74 -13.93 -6.28
C ALA A 87 8.33 -13.18 -5.00
N GLY A 88 7.26 -13.64 -4.37
CA GLY A 88 6.67 -13.03 -3.19
C GLY A 88 5.36 -12.29 -3.46
N HIS A 89 4.91 -11.57 -2.45
CA HIS A 89 3.88 -10.55 -2.58
C HIS A 89 4.54 -9.32 -3.20
N THR A 90 4.04 -8.84 -4.33
CA THR A 90 4.59 -7.67 -5.02
C THR A 90 3.47 -6.72 -5.43
N SER A 91 3.77 -5.43 -5.41
CA SER A 91 2.88 -4.38 -5.87
C SER A 91 3.53 -3.63 -7.03
N ARG A 92 2.75 -3.35 -8.08
CA ARG A 92 3.22 -2.69 -9.30
C ARG A 92 2.21 -1.64 -9.74
N THR A 93 2.68 -0.42 -9.90
CA THR A 93 1.90 0.67 -10.50
C THR A 93 2.19 0.75 -11.98
N LEU A 94 1.15 0.83 -12.80
CA LEU A 94 1.22 0.81 -14.26
C LEU A 94 0.29 1.86 -14.86
N ASP A 95 0.78 2.56 -15.88
CA ASP A 95 -0.06 3.38 -16.74
C ASP A 95 -0.80 2.48 -17.71
N LEU A 96 -2.10 2.28 -17.47
CA LEU A 96 -2.96 1.51 -18.35
C LEU A 96 -3.71 2.45 -19.29
N PRO A 97 -3.86 2.08 -20.58
CA PRO A 97 -4.74 2.81 -21.50
C PRO A 97 -6.19 2.71 -21.02
N THR A 98 -7.01 3.70 -21.39
CA THR A 98 -8.44 3.69 -21.06
C THR A 98 -9.19 2.69 -21.93
N GLY A 99 -10.19 2.02 -21.35
CA GLY A 99 -11.00 1.01 -22.03
C GLY A 99 -11.11 -0.31 -21.26
N LEU A 100 -11.77 -1.28 -21.89
CA LEU A 100 -11.90 -2.63 -21.35
C LEU A 100 -10.65 -3.45 -21.71
N HIS A 101 -10.03 -4.06 -20.71
CA HIS A 101 -8.78 -4.81 -20.87
C HIS A 101 -8.80 -6.13 -20.13
N GLN A 102 -8.13 -7.12 -20.71
CA GLN A 102 -7.77 -8.38 -20.05
C GLN A 102 -6.37 -8.26 -19.48
N LEU A 103 -6.26 -8.23 -18.16
CA LEU A 103 -4.99 -8.24 -17.46
C LEU A 103 -4.63 -9.68 -17.09
N GLY A 104 -3.50 -10.15 -17.62
CA GLY A 104 -3.01 -11.50 -17.41
C GLY A 104 -1.66 -11.53 -16.70
N LEU A 105 -1.40 -12.62 -16.00
CA LEU A 105 -0.10 -13.02 -15.51
C LEU A 105 0.33 -14.25 -16.30
N GLN A 106 1.45 -14.16 -17.02
CA GLN A 106 1.90 -15.19 -17.96
C GLN A 106 3.29 -15.71 -17.56
N ALA A 107 3.48 -17.03 -17.60
CA ALA A 107 4.78 -17.65 -17.44
C ALA A 107 5.55 -17.64 -18.78
N ALA A 108 6.86 -17.42 -18.73
CA ALA A 108 7.73 -17.44 -19.91
C ALA A 108 7.57 -18.77 -20.68
N GLY A 109 7.38 -18.68 -22.00
CA GLY A 109 7.25 -19.85 -22.87
C GLY A 109 5.86 -20.51 -22.87
N HIS A 110 4.90 -19.99 -22.12
CA HIS A 110 3.50 -20.41 -22.19
C HIS A 110 2.67 -19.41 -22.98
N VAL A 111 1.72 -19.87 -23.78
CA VAL A 111 0.82 -18.99 -24.57
C VAL A 111 -0.36 -18.51 -23.72
N THR A 112 -0.83 -19.34 -22.78
CA THR A 112 -1.96 -19.03 -21.92
C THR A 112 -1.50 -18.39 -20.60
N PRO A 113 -2.17 -17.34 -20.12
CA PRO A 113 -1.91 -16.78 -18.81
C PRO A 113 -2.24 -17.79 -17.70
N VAL A 114 -1.47 -17.75 -16.61
CA VAL A 114 -1.69 -18.57 -15.40
C VAL A 114 -2.77 -17.97 -14.50
N ALA A 115 -3.02 -16.67 -14.62
CA ALA A 115 -4.14 -15.96 -14.01
C ALA A 115 -4.54 -14.81 -14.94
N GLU A 116 -5.83 -14.54 -15.07
CA GLU A 116 -6.36 -13.48 -15.93
C GLU A 116 -7.62 -12.89 -15.33
N ILE A 117 -7.77 -11.57 -15.45
CA ILE A 117 -8.94 -10.81 -15.02
C ILE A 117 -9.29 -9.77 -16.09
N THR A 118 -10.55 -9.37 -16.12
CA THR A 118 -11.07 -8.30 -16.96
C THR A 118 -11.23 -7.04 -16.11
N ILE A 119 -10.74 -5.91 -16.59
CA ILE A 119 -10.82 -4.62 -15.90
C ILE A 119 -11.30 -3.53 -16.86
N LEU A 120 -11.99 -2.54 -16.34
CA LEU A 120 -12.32 -1.31 -17.07
C LEU A 120 -11.43 -0.18 -16.56
N VAL A 121 -10.64 0.43 -17.45
CA VAL A 121 -9.80 1.58 -17.09
C VAL A 121 -10.48 2.86 -17.56
N GLU A 122 -10.84 3.70 -16.61
CA GLU A 122 -11.37 5.03 -16.86
C GLU A 122 -10.23 6.06 -16.93
N PRO A 123 -10.43 7.15 -17.70
CA PRO A 123 -9.51 8.28 -17.66
C PRO A 123 -9.40 8.77 -16.21
N ALA A 124 -8.18 9.10 -15.78
CA ALA A 124 -8.00 9.82 -14.52
C ALA A 124 -8.93 11.03 -14.54
N GLN A 125 -9.81 11.14 -13.55
CA GLN A 125 -10.64 12.32 -13.36
C GLN A 125 -9.69 13.49 -13.12
N ALA A 126 -9.37 14.23 -14.18
CA ALA A 126 -8.63 15.47 -14.11
C ALA A 126 -9.52 16.49 -13.41
N GLY A 127 -9.50 16.49 -12.06
CA GLY A 127 -10.20 17.43 -11.21
C GLY A 127 -11.69 17.59 -11.56
N ALA A 128 -12.55 16.88 -10.84
CA ALA A 128 -13.98 17.22 -10.78
C ALA A 128 -14.24 18.54 -10.02
N ASP A 129 -13.43 19.57 -10.30
CA ASP A 129 -13.63 20.96 -9.89
C ASP A 129 -14.08 21.84 -11.07
N SER A 130 -14.26 21.27 -12.27
CA SER A 130 -14.79 21.99 -13.42
C SER A 130 -16.32 21.85 -13.51
N CYS A 131 -17.00 22.78 -12.83
CA CYS A 131 -18.29 23.36 -13.24
C CYS A 131 -19.59 22.53 -13.13
N LEU A 132 -19.78 21.68 -12.11
CA LEU A 132 -21.14 21.20 -11.75
C LEU A 132 -22.02 22.26 -11.04
N THR A 133 -21.54 23.50 -10.88
CA THR A 133 -22.33 24.69 -10.49
C THR A 133 -22.52 25.70 -11.63
N CYS A 134 -22.05 25.40 -12.84
CA CYS A 134 -22.22 26.28 -14.01
C CYS A 134 -23.54 25.96 -14.71
N GLY A 135 -24.64 26.06 -13.97
CA GLY A 135 -25.99 25.75 -14.44
C GLY A 135 -27.06 26.22 -13.46
N GLY A 136 -27.47 27.48 -13.59
CA GLY A 136 -28.79 27.92 -13.15
C GLY A 136 -28.84 28.82 -11.91
N SER A 137 -28.38 30.05 -12.05
CA SER A 137 -29.05 31.18 -11.41
C SER A 137 -29.01 32.34 -12.39
N ILE A 138 -30.13 32.55 -13.08
CA ILE A 138 -30.57 33.88 -13.48
C ILE A 138 -30.61 34.73 -12.21
N ALA A 139 -29.46 35.27 -11.82
CA ALA A 139 -29.43 36.43 -10.96
C ALA A 139 -29.98 37.56 -11.82
N ALA A 140 -31.21 37.98 -11.53
CA ALA A 140 -31.69 39.27 -11.95
C ALA A 140 -30.61 40.30 -11.59
N ASP A 141 -30.03 40.93 -12.61
CA ASP A 141 -29.14 42.06 -12.46
C ASP A 141 -29.99 43.30 -12.12
N PRO A 142 -29.84 43.94 -10.95
CA PRO A 142 -30.33 45.28 -10.74
C PRO A 142 -29.12 46.21 -10.64
N ALA A 143 -28.29 46.28 -11.68
CA ALA A 143 -27.15 47.20 -11.68
C ALA A 143 -26.67 47.57 -13.10
N ALA A 144 -27.57 47.79 -14.06
CA ALA A 144 -27.23 48.56 -15.25
C ALA A 144 -27.25 50.08 -14.93
N PRO A 145 -26.13 50.82 -15.02
CA PRO A 145 -26.14 52.27 -14.92
C PRO A 145 -26.85 52.86 -16.15
N ARG A 146 -27.80 53.76 -15.91
CA ARG A 146 -28.43 54.56 -16.96
C ARG A 146 -27.38 55.52 -17.54
N SER A 147 -26.82 55.17 -18.69
CA SER A 147 -26.15 56.15 -19.55
C SER A 147 -27.20 56.85 -20.40
N GLN A 148 -27.25 58.17 -20.27
CA GLN A 148 -27.97 59.07 -21.16
C GLN A 148 -27.27 59.16 -22.53
N ASP A 149 -28.01 59.73 -23.48
CA ASP A 149 -27.59 60.40 -24.73
C ASP A 149 -27.62 59.61 -26.04
N GLY A 150 -28.44 60.12 -26.97
CA GLY A 150 -27.99 60.30 -28.36
C GLY A 150 -28.99 59.96 -29.48
N TRP A 151 -29.69 60.99 -29.97
CA TRP A 151 -30.44 61.15 -31.24
C TRP A 151 -31.89 60.67 -31.30
#